data_AF-A0A821Z251-F1
#
_entry.id   AF-A0A821Z251-F1
#
_cell.length_a   1.000
_cell.length_b   1.000
_cell.length_c   1.000
_cell.angle_alpha   90.00
_cell.angle_beta   90.00
_cell.angle_gamma   90.00
#
_symmetry.space_group_name_H-M   'P 1'
#
loop_
_entity.id
_entity.type
_entity.pdbx_description
1 polymer ?
#
loop_
_entity_poly.entity_id
_entity_poly.type
_entity_poly.pdbx_seq_one_letter_code
_entity_poly.pdbx_strand_id
1 'polypeptide(L)' 'MPVPRSAKDVSSNDIECDNLFSKEDPEKLFVDLREIGHGNFGAVYY' A
#
# COMPACT_ATOMS: atom_id res chain seq x y z
N MET A 1 -2.98 -20.30 2.47
CA MET A 1 -2.40 -19.36 1.49
C MET A 1 -3.28 -18.13 1.47
N PRO A 2 -2.81 -16.91 1.77
CA PRO A 2 -3.65 -15.73 1.68
C PRO A 2 -3.81 -15.32 0.21
N VAL A 3 -5.03 -14.94 -0.15
CA VAL A 3 -5.44 -14.53 -1.48
C VAL A 3 -4.93 -13.12 -1.79
N PRO A 4 -4.44 -12.83 -3.02
CA PRO A 4 -4.13 -11.47 -3.41
C PRO A 4 -5.45 -10.71 -3.60
N ARG A 5 -5.76 -9.77 -2.71
CA ARG A 5 -6.84 -8.80 -2.95
C ARG A 5 -6.28 -7.75 -3.91
N SER A 6 -6.75 -7.78 -5.15
CA SER A 6 -6.46 -6.78 -6.17
C SER A 6 -6.57 -5.38 -5.58
N ALA A 7 -5.45 -4.64 -5.60
CA ALA A 7 -5.48 -3.20 -5.38
C ALA A 7 -6.45 -2.64 -6.42
N LYS A 8 -7.56 -2.09 -5.94
CA LYS A 8 -8.53 -1.44 -6.80
C LYS A 8 -7.91 -0.11 -7.15
N ASP A 9 -7.45 0.06 -8.39
CA ASP A 9 -7.06 1.36 -8.93
C ASP A 9 -8.22 2.33 -8.73
N VAL A 10 -8.09 3.19 -7.72
CA VAL A 10 -9.03 4.27 -7.49
C VAL A 10 -8.72 5.33 -8.54
N SER A 11 -9.34 5.16 -9.70
CA SER A 11 -9.29 6.13 -10.78
C SER A 11 -9.80 7.48 -10.28
N SER A 12 -8.85 8.42 -10.27
CA SER A 12 -8.98 9.76 -10.82
C SER A 12 -10.17 10.57 -10.30
N ASN A 13 -9.96 11.48 -9.33
CA ASN A 13 -10.57 12.83 -9.37
C ASN A 13 -10.06 13.84 -8.33
N ASP A 14 -9.21 13.51 -7.36
CA ASP A 14 -8.76 14.51 -6.39
C ASP A 14 -7.33 14.99 -6.68
N ILE A 15 -7.23 16.13 -7.38
CA ILE A 15 -5.99 16.87 -7.65
C ILE A 15 -5.21 17.18 -6.35
N GLU A 16 -5.86 17.14 -5.18
CA GLU A 16 -5.22 17.32 -3.88
C GLU A 16 -4.49 16.08 -3.36
N CYS A 17 -4.84 14.87 -3.84
CA CYS A 17 -4.20 13.64 -3.40
C CYS A 17 -2.78 13.46 -3.94
N ASP A 18 -2.45 14.02 -5.12
CA ASP A 18 -1.11 13.84 -5.73
C ASP A 18 0.03 14.39 -4.85
N ASN A 19 -0.25 15.39 -4.02
CA ASN A 19 0.71 15.95 -3.07
C ASN A 19 0.78 15.19 -1.74
N LEU A 20 -0.16 14.27 -1.47
CA LEU A 20 -0.22 13.47 -0.24
C LEU A 20 0.53 12.14 -0.37
N PHE A 21 0.78 11.67 -1.59
CA PHE A 21 1.45 10.40 -1.86
C PHE A 21 2.84 10.61 -2.46
N SER A 22 3.80 9.81 -2.02
CA SER A 22 5.11 9.73 -2.66
C SER A 22 4.97 9.16 -4.08
N LYS A 23 5.74 9.71 -5.04
CA LYS A 23 5.71 9.29 -6.45
C LYS A 23 6.58 8.07 -6.75
N GLU A 24 7.34 7.61 -5.76
CA GLU A 24 8.23 6.45 -5.89
C GLU A 24 7.45 5.16 -5.65
N ASP A 25 7.85 4.10 -6.36
CA ASP A 25 7.21 2.79 -6.30
C ASP A 25 7.58 2.06 -4.99
N PRO A 26 6.64 1.81 -4.07
CA PRO A 26 6.94 1.25 -2.76
C PRO A 26 7.40 -0.21 -2.85
N GLU A 27 7.00 -0.98 -3.88
CA GLU A 27 7.39 -2.39 -4.03
C GLU A 27 8.88 -2.54 -4.40
N LYS A 28 9.48 -1.51 -5.00
CA LYS A 28 10.93 -1.46 -5.27
C LYS A 28 11.73 -0.94 -4.10
N LEU A 29 11.13 -0.09 -3.26
CA LEU A 29 11.79 0.53 -2.12
C LEU A 29 11.83 -0.40 -0.90
N PHE A 30 10.74 -1.12 -0.65
CA PHE A 30 10.60 -2.00 0.50
C PHE A 30 10.63 -3.45 0.05
N VAL A 31 11.68 -4.15 0.45
CA VAL A 31 11.88 -5.57 0.17
C VAL A 31 11.94 -6.37 1.47
N ASP A 32 11.63 -7.66 1.39
CA ASP A 32 11.68 -8.59 2.54
C ASP A 32 10.76 -8.20 3.73
N LEU A 33 9.57 -7.68 3.39
CA LEU A 33 8.56 -7.26 4.36
C LEU A 33 8.13 -8.43 5.26
N ARG A 34 8.32 -8.30 6.58
CA ARG A 34 7.86 -9.28 7.57
C ARG A 34 6.74 -8.69 8.42
N GLU A 35 5.59 -9.36 8.44
CA GLU A 35 4.45 -8.93 9.25
C GLU A 35 4.82 -8.93 10.75
N ILE A 36 4.56 -7.80 11.41
CA ILE A 36 4.74 -7.60 12.85
C ILE A 36 3.42 -7.42 13.61
N GLY A 37 2.31 -7.27 12.89
CA GLY A 37 0.98 -7.22 13.49
C GLY A 37 -0.12 -6.89 12.48
N HIS A 38 -1.39 -7.13 12.87
CA HIS A 38 -2.55 -6.84 12.03
C HIS A 38 -3.69 -6.19 12.84
N GLY A 39 -4.42 -5.28 12.20
CA GLY A 39 -5.59 -4.59 12.77
C GLY A 39 -6.69 -4.41 11.72
N ASN A 40 -7.74 -3.65 12.06
CA ASN A 40 -8.87 -3.42 11.15
C ASN A 40 -8.45 -2.76 9.82
N PHE A 41 -7.39 -1.95 9.85
CA PHE A 41 -6.91 -1.22 8.67
C PHE A 41 -5.97 -2.04 7.76
N GLY A 42 -5.47 -3.19 8.23
CA GLY A 42 -4.50 -4.00 7.49
C GLY A 42 -3.39 -4.53 8.39
N ALA A 43 -2.32 -5.01 7.74
CA ALA A 43 -1.14 -5.54 8.40
C ALA A 43 0.01 -4.53 8.38
N VAL A 44 0.88 -4.60 9.39
CA VAL A 44 2.08 -3.79 9.54
C VAL A 44 3.28 -4.69 9.34
N TYR A 45 4.26 -4.20 8.57
CA TYR A 45 5.44 -4.96 8.19
C TYR A 45 6.72 -4.19 8.59
N TYR A 46 7.77 -4.93 8.95
CA TYR A 46 9.14 -4.44 9.12
C TYR A 46 9.95 -4.72 7.86
#